data_AF-A0A3D2RNV5-F1
#
_entry.id   AF-A0A3D2RNV5-F1
#
_cell.length_a   1.000
_cell.length_b   1.000
_cell.length_c   1.000
_cell.angle_alpha   90.00
_cell.angle_beta   90.00
_cell.angle_gamma   90.00
#
_symmetry.space_group_name_H-M   'P 1'
#
loop_
_entity.id
_entity.type
_entity.pdbx_description
1 polymer ?
#
loop_
_entity_poly.entity_id
_entity_poly.type
_entity_poly.pdbx_seq_one_letter_code
_entity_poly.pdbx_strand_id
1 'polypeptide(L)' 'MSDRKLTKVVAGLFIAAMIMGPGPGLRLINPDPSDPDAVYTFLGIPTVYAWGLFWYLIQLVAILVAYRRLWRE' A
#
# COMPACT_ATOMS: atom_id res chain seq x y z
N MET A 1 -10.76 -21.35 3.12
CA MET A 1 -9.65 -20.86 3.99
C MET A 1 -10.25 -20.61 5.37
N SER A 2 -9.61 -21.04 6.46
CA SER A 2 -10.08 -20.76 7.83
C SER A 2 -10.02 -19.25 8.13
N ASP A 3 -10.96 -18.74 8.93
CA ASP A 3 -11.01 -17.32 9.32
C ASP A 3 -9.73 -16.85 9.99
N ARG A 4 -9.13 -17.69 10.84
CA ARG A 4 -7.82 -17.38 11.45
C ARG A 4 -6.72 -17.16 10.41
N LYS A 5 -6.74 -17.94 9.32
CA LYS A 5 -5.78 -17.77 8.20
C LYS A 5 -6.13 -16.52 7.39
N LEU A 6 -7.42 -16.27 7.16
CA LEU A 6 -7.89 -15.07 6.46
C LEU A 6 -7.49 -13.78 7.21
N THR A 7 -7.71 -13.73 8.53
CA THR A 7 -7.32 -12.59 9.38
C THR A 7 -5.84 -12.30 9.26
N LYS A 8 -4.97 -13.33 9.34
CA LYS A 8 -3.51 -13.13 9.20
C LYS A 8 -3.13 -12.56 7.84
N VAL A 9 -3.75 -13.06 6.77
CA VAL A 9 -3.47 -12.58 5.41
C VAL A 9 -3.94 -11.13 5.25
N VAL A 10 -5.17 -10.82 5.66
CA VAL A 10 -5.74 -9.47 5.55
C VAL A 10 -4.94 -8.47 6.39
N ALA A 11 -4.61 -8.81 7.64
CA ALA A 11 -3.79 -7.97 8.50
C ALA A 11 -2.38 -7.76 7.92
N GLY A 12 -1.74 -8.82 7.44
CA GLY A 12 -0.42 -8.74 6.81
C GLY A 12 -0.43 -7.85 5.57
N LEU A 13 -1.44 -8.00 4.69
CA LEU A 13 -1.60 -7.16 3.51
C LEU A 13 -1.86 -5.69 3.87
N PHE A 14 -2.67 -5.44 4.89
CA PHE A 14 -2.96 -4.09 5.35
C PHE A 14 -1.69 -3.40 5.88
N ILE A 15 -0.93 -4.09 6.72
CA ILE A 15 0.35 -3.59 7.26
C ILE A 15 1.36 -3.35 6.13
N ALA A 16 1.48 -4.30 5.21
CA ALA A 16 2.35 -4.15 4.04
C ALA A 16 1.94 -2.92 3.22
N ALA A 17 0.65 -2.70 3.00
CA ALA A 17 0.17 -1.53 2.26
C ALA A 17 0.46 -0.20 2.98
N MET A 18 0.42 -0.16 4.31
CA MET A 18 0.83 1.03 5.07
C MET A 18 2.34 1.31 4.94
N ILE A 19 3.18 0.27 4.96
CA ILE A 19 4.63 0.40 4.77
C ILE A 19 4.97 0.81 3.34
N MET A 20 4.29 0.23 2.36
CA MET A 20 4.63 0.40 0.95
C MET A 20 4.08 1.70 0.35
N GLY A 21 2.88 2.14 0.75
CA GLY A 21 2.25 3.34 0.22
C GLY A 21 2.89 4.63 0.73
N PRO A 22 2.49 5.12 1.92
CA PRO A 22 3.05 6.35 2.49
C PRO A 22 4.38 6.14 3.22
N GLY A 23 4.79 4.90 3.49
CA GLY A 23 6.00 4.57 4.23
C GLY A 23 7.25 4.39 3.35
N PRO A 24 8.22 3.56 3.78
CA PRO A 24 9.48 3.33 3.07
C PRO A 24 9.34 2.95 1.59
N GLY A 25 8.25 2.29 1.19
CA GLY A 25 8.03 1.90 -0.20
C GLY A 25 7.89 3.06 -1.17
N LEU A 26 7.60 4.28 -0.69
CA LEU A 26 7.59 5.49 -1.50
C LEU A 26 8.95 5.74 -2.19
N ARG A 27 10.06 5.35 -1.54
CA ARG A 27 11.43 5.51 -2.09
C ARG A 27 11.67 4.68 -3.37
N LEU A 28 10.82 3.69 -3.66
CA LEU A 28 10.91 2.91 -4.90
C LEU A 28 10.52 3.71 -6.14
N ILE A 29 9.70 4.75 -5.96
CA ILE A 29 9.15 5.55 -7.06
C ILE A 29 9.40 7.05 -6.89
N ASN A 30 9.85 7.48 -5.71
CA ASN A 30 10.23 8.85 -5.39
C ASN A 30 11.68 8.85 -4.86
N PRO A 31 12.68 8.98 -5.75
CA PRO A 31 14.08 8.96 -5.37
C PRO A 31 14.42 10.11 -4.43
N ASP A 32 15.54 9.97 -3.73
CA ASP A 32 16.01 11.01 -2.80
C ASP A 32 16.39 12.28 -3.57
N PRO A 33 15.86 13.46 -3.20
CA PRO A 33 16.26 14.73 -3.82
C PRO A 33 17.76 15.02 -3.73
N SER A 34 18.44 14.45 -2.74
CA SER A 34 19.87 14.62 -2.50
C SER A 34 20.76 13.58 -3.21
N ASP A 35 20.16 12.59 -3.88
CA ASP A 35 20.91 11.60 -4.66
C ASP A 35 21.36 12.23 -5.99
N PRO A 36 22.69 12.35 -6.23
CA PRO A 36 23.23 12.97 -7.44
C PRO A 36 22.93 12.16 -8.71
N ASP A 37 22.61 10.88 -8.58
CA ASP A 37 22.31 9.97 -9.70
C ASP A 37 20.79 9.77 -9.89
N ALA A 38 19.95 10.52 -9.17
CA ALA A 38 18.50 10.40 -9.25
C ALA A 38 17.96 10.77 -10.64
N VAL A 39 17.14 9.87 -11.20
CA VAL A 39 16.43 10.10 -12.46
C VAL A 39 15.04 10.68 -12.16
N TYR A 40 14.86 11.96 -12.47
CA TYR A 40 13.57 12.64 -12.35
C TYR A 40 12.78 12.54 -13.65
N THR A 41 11.51 12.18 -13.56
CA THR A 41 10.61 12.11 -14.71
C THR A 41 9.59 13.25 -14.66
N PHE A 42 9.14 13.71 -15.83
CA PHE A 42 8.05 14.70 -15.91
C PHE A 42 6.76 14.20 -15.23
N LEU A 43 6.58 12.87 -15.15
CA LEU A 43 5.43 12.23 -14.52
C LEU A 43 5.66 11.90 -13.02
N GLY A 44 6.69 12.45 -12.37
CA GLY A 44 7.02 12.12 -10.98
C GLY A 44 5.85 12.31 -10.02
N ILE A 45 5.23 13.50 -10.00
CA ILE A 45 4.09 13.79 -9.13
C ILE A 45 2.88 12.89 -9.44
N PRO A 46 2.42 12.75 -10.71
CA PRO A 46 1.38 11.76 -11.05
C PRO A 46 1.70 10.33 -10.60
N THR A 47 2.97 9.90 -10.71
CA THR A 47 3.41 8.55 -10.31
C THR A 47 3.29 8.35 -8.81
N VAL A 48 3.67 9.35 -8.00
CA VAL A 48 3.49 9.33 -6.54
C VAL A 48 2.02 9.21 -6.15
N TYR A 49 1.13 9.96 -6.81
CA TYR A 49 -0.30 9.86 -6.56
C TYR A 49 -0.87 8.50 -6.97
N ALA A 50 -0.50 7.98 -8.14
CA ALA A 50 -0.93 6.66 -8.60
C ALA A 50 -0.47 5.56 -7.63
N TRP A 51 0.76 5.65 -7.13
CA TRP A 51 1.31 4.75 -6.12
C TRP A 51 0.51 4.79 -4.82
N GLY A 52 0.28 5.99 -4.27
CA GLY A 52 -0.53 6.17 -3.07
C GLY A 52 -1.94 5.61 -3.23
N LEU A 53 -2.61 5.95 -4.34
CA LEU A 53 -3.97 5.49 -4.63
C LEU A 53 -4.05 3.97 -4.75
N PHE A 54 -3.07 3.33 -5.40
CA PHE A 54 -2.98 1.88 -5.49
C PHE A 54 -2.92 1.22 -4.10
N TRP A 55 -2.06 1.71 -3.21
CA TRP A 55 -1.93 1.16 -1.86
C TRP A 55 -3.13 1.47 -0.97
N TYR A 56 -3.79 2.62 -1.12
CA TYR A 56 -5.06 2.90 -0.46
C TYR A 56 -6.18 1.97 -0.94
N LEU A 57 -6.22 1.62 -2.23
CA LEU A 57 -7.18 0.65 -2.75
C LEU A 57 -6.97 -0.72 -2.11
N ILE A 58 -5.72 -1.17 -1.93
CA ILE A 58 -5.41 -2.42 -1.22
C ILE A 58 -5.92 -2.37 0.22
N GLN A 59 -5.68 -1.26 0.94
CA GLN A 59 -6.17 -1.08 2.31
C GLN A 59 -7.71 -1.11 2.36
N LEU A 60 -8.38 -0.44 1.41
CA LEU A 60 -9.83 -0.45 1.30
C LEU A 60 -10.36 -1.87 1.07
N VAL A 61 -9.77 -2.62 0.14
CA VAL A 61 -10.16 -4.01 -0.14
C VAL A 61 -9.97 -4.88 1.11
N ALA A 62 -8.86 -4.73 1.83
CA ALA A 62 -8.60 -5.45 3.08
C ALA A 62 -9.68 -5.15 4.14
N ILE A 63 -10.06 -3.88 4.33
CA ILE A 63 -11.14 -3.47 5.24
C ILE A 63 -12.48 -4.06 4.79
N LEU A 64 -12.82 -3.98 3.51
CA LEU A 64 -14.08 -4.52 2.99
C LEU A 64 -14.19 -6.03 3.17
N VAL A 65 -13.08 -6.77 2.99
CA VAL A 65 -13.03 -8.21 3.25
C VAL A 65 -13.19 -8.50 4.73
N ALA A 66 -12.49 -7.76 5.60
CA ALA A 66 -12.63 -7.91 7.05
C ALA A 66 -14.08 -7.65 7.50
N TYR A 67 -14.67 -6.53 7.07
CA TYR A 67 -16.05 -6.18 7.37
C TYR A 67 -17.05 -7.24 6.92
N ARG A 68 -16.91 -7.75 5.68
CA ARG A 68 -17.88 -8.71 5.11
C ARG A 68 -17.74 -10.14 5.62
N ARG A 69 -16.57 -10.56 6.10
CA ARG A 69 -16.28 -11.98 6.37
C ARG A 69 -15.72 -12.27 7.75
N LEU A 70 -15.14 -11.29 8.44
CA LEU A 70 -14.50 -11.49 9.75
C LEU A 70 -15.26 -10.76 10.87
N TRP A 71 -15.90 -9.63 10.56
CA TRP A 71 -16.64 -8.82 11.54
C TRP A 71 -18.16 -9.01 11.46
N ARG A 72 -18.64 -9.94 10.63
CA ARG A 72 -20.05 -10.36 10.65
C ARG A 72 -20.26 -11.37 11.77
N GLU A 73 -20.12 -10.90 13.00
CA GLU A 73 -20.65 -11.52 14.22
C GLU A 73 -21.41 -10.45 15.01
#